data_AF-A0A8C9PSJ9-F1
#
_entry.id   AF-A0A8C9PSJ9-F1
#
_cell.length_a   1.000
_cell.length_b   1.000
_cell.length_c   1.000
_cell.angle_alpha   90.00
_cell.angle_beta   90.00
_cell.angle_gamma   90.00
#
_symmetry.space_group_name_H-M   'P 1'
#
loop_
_entity.id
_entity.type
_entity.pdbx_description
1 polymer ?
#
loop_
_entity_poly.entity_id
_entity_poly.type
_entity_poly.pdbx_seq_one_letter_code
_entity_poly.pdbx_strand_id
1 'polypeptide(L)'
;GDSTSPPPWELEVLSGQADRAYLWLERSFGRMRRLHLARRSFIIQNIPGFWVTAFLNHPQLSTMISPRDEDMLCYLMNLEVRELRHARSGCKFKFRFWSNPYFQNKVIVKEYECRSSGRVVSIATRIRWHRGQEPPALVHRNRDTVRSFFSWFSQHSLPEADRVAQIIKDDLWPNPLQYYLLGDRPLRARRGLARWPTEAPPRASRFQSG
;
A
#
# COMPACT_ATOMS: atom_id res chain seq x y z
N GLY A 1 51.73 -12.01 19.00
CA GLY A 1 50.53 -11.40 18.42
C GLY A 1 50.57 -11.77 16.96
N ASP A 2 49.56 -12.49 16.47
CA ASP A 2 49.52 -12.89 15.07
C ASP A 2 48.10 -12.67 14.57
N SER A 3 47.85 -11.45 14.12
CA SER A 3 46.61 -11.05 13.47
C SER A 3 46.83 -11.10 11.97
N THR A 4 46.97 -12.31 11.43
CA THR A 4 47.08 -12.56 9.99
C THR A 4 45.69 -12.41 9.39
N SER A 5 45.44 -11.28 8.74
CA SER A 5 44.19 -11.06 8.03
C SER A 5 44.07 -12.04 6.86
N PRO A 6 42.88 -12.61 6.60
CA PRO A 6 42.70 -13.61 5.55
C PRO A 6 43.06 -13.02 4.17
N PRO A 7 43.68 -13.80 3.29
CA PRO A 7 44.02 -13.37 1.93
C PRO A 7 42.76 -12.99 1.13
N PRO A 8 42.87 -12.07 0.14
CA PRO A 8 41.73 -11.53 -0.60
C PRO A 8 40.81 -12.57 -1.25
N TRP A 9 41.35 -13.66 -1.77
CA TRP A 9 40.56 -14.73 -2.41
C TRP A 9 39.70 -15.50 -1.39
N GLU A 10 40.14 -15.60 -0.14
CA GLU A 10 39.37 -16.28 0.92
C GLU A 10 38.15 -15.42 1.32
N LEU A 11 38.33 -14.10 1.36
CA LEU A 11 37.24 -13.13 1.53
C LEU A 11 36.24 -13.18 0.36
N GLU A 12 36.72 -13.31 -0.88
CA GLU A 12 35.86 -13.45 -2.07
C GLU A 12 35.05 -14.75 -2.06
N VAL A 13 35.66 -15.87 -1.64
CA VAL A 13 34.96 -17.16 -1.50
C VAL A 13 33.88 -17.08 -0.41
N LEU A 14 34.21 -16.52 0.75
CA LEU A 14 33.26 -16.32 1.85
C LEU A 14 32.13 -15.36 1.45
N SER A 15 32.43 -14.26 0.75
CA SER A 15 31.43 -13.34 0.19
C SER A 15 30.53 -14.06 -0.80
N GLY A 16 31.10 -14.83 -1.73
CA GLY A 16 30.32 -15.59 -2.72
C GLY A 16 29.41 -16.65 -2.09
N GLN A 17 29.84 -17.28 -1.00
CA GLN A 17 29.02 -18.21 -0.23
C GLN A 17 27.89 -17.49 0.52
N ALA A 18 28.18 -16.33 1.13
CA ALA A 18 27.19 -15.49 1.78
C ALA A 18 26.13 -14.98 0.78
N ASP A 19 26.54 -14.53 -0.40
CA ASP A 19 25.64 -14.08 -1.46
C ASP A 19 24.71 -15.20 -1.94
N ARG A 20 25.24 -16.41 -2.14
CA ARG A 20 24.45 -17.58 -2.52
C ARG A 20 23.43 -17.95 -1.45
N ALA A 21 23.84 -17.96 -0.17
CA ALA A 21 22.96 -18.23 0.95
C ALA A 21 21.86 -17.16 1.07
N TYR A 22 22.22 -15.89 0.93
CA TYR A 22 21.28 -14.76 0.91
C TYR A 22 20.25 -14.90 -0.22
N LEU A 23 20.71 -15.13 -1.46
CA LEU A 23 19.82 -15.30 -2.62
C LEU A 23 18.87 -16.49 -2.44
N TRP A 24 19.33 -17.57 -1.81
CA TRP A 24 18.48 -18.73 -1.50
C TRP A 24 17.41 -18.39 -0.47
N LEU A 25 17.79 -17.73 0.63
CA LEU A 25 16.85 -17.26 1.65
C LEU A 25 15.84 -16.30 1.04
N GLU A 26 16.27 -15.29 0.29
CA GLU A 26 15.38 -14.34 -0.38
C GLU A 26 14.35 -15.02 -1.29
N ARG A 27 14.78 -16.02 -2.09
CA ARG A 27 13.87 -16.76 -2.97
C ARG A 27 12.84 -17.56 -2.18
N SER A 28 13.30 -18.30 -1.16
CA SER A 28 12.44 -19.16 -0.34
C SER A 28 11.45 -18.34 0.49
N PHE A 29 11.93 -17.34 1.24
CA PHE A 29 11.10 -16.42 2.01
C PHE A 29 10.22 -15.56 1.11
N GLY A 30 10.71 -15.12 -0.06
CA GLY A 30 9.92 -14.37 -1.02
C GLY A 30 8.74 -15.15 -1.58
N ARG A 31 8.93 -16.45 -1.89
CA ARG A 31 7.83 -17.34 -2.31
C ARG A 31 6.82 -17.52 -1.18
N MET A 32 7.29 -17.81 0.03
CA MET A 32 6.45 -18.00 1.21
C MET A 32 5.65 -16.73 1.54
N ARG A 33 6.31 -15.57 1.60
CA ARG A 33 5.68 -14.26 1.80
C ARG A 33 4.61 -13.97 0.75
N ARG A 34 4.87 -14.27 -0.52
CA ARG A 34 3.87 -14.08 -1.59
C ARG A 34 2.62 -14.92 -1.36
N LEU A 35 2.78 -16.20 -1.01
CA LEU A 35 1.67 -17.10 -0.69
C LEU A 35 0.87 -16.61 0.52
N HIS A 36 1.54 -16.21 1.60
CA HIS A 36 0.89 -15.65 2.79
C HIS A 36 0.13 -14.35 2.47
N LEU A 37 0.73 -13.41 1.75
CA LEU A 37 0.08 -12.15 1.39
C LEU A 37 -1.11 -12.37 0.43
N ALA A 38 -1.02 -13.32 -0.49
CA ALA A 38 -2.14 -13.69 -1.36
C ALA A 38 -3.32 -14.27 -0.55
N ARG A 39 -3.04 -15.19 0.38
CA ARG A 39 -4.06 -15.74 1.27
C ARG A 39 -4.69 -14.66 2.17
N ARG A 40 -3.86 -13.77 2.71
CA ARG A 40 -4.32 -12.61 3.50
C ARG A 40 -5.24 -11.70 2.69
N SER A 41 -4.83 -11.34 1.47
CA SER A 41 -5.63 -10.51 0.57
C SER A 41 -6.97 -11.17 0.23
N PHE A 42 -6.98 -12.49 -0.01
CA PHE A 42 -8.19 -13.26 -0.28
C PHE A 42 -9.17 -13.27 0.91
N ILE A 43 -8.67 -13.29 2.14
CA ILE A 43 -9.53 -13.23 3.34
C ILE A 43 -10.05 -11.79 3.54
N ILE A 44 -9.14 -10.81 3.53
CA ILE A 44 -9.47 -9.41 3.84
C ILE A 44 -10.49 -8.81 2.86
N GLN A 45 -10.41 -9.13 1.56
CA GLN A 45 -11.37 -8.63 0.57
C GLN A 45 -12.83 -9.04 0.86
N ASN A 46 -13.04 -10.08 1.68
CA ASN A 46 -14.36 -10.55 2.12
C ASN A 46 -14.81 -9.93 3.45
N ILE A 47 -14.04 -9.00 4.02
CA ILE A 47 -14.37 -8.28 5.25
C ILE A 47 -14.68 -6.82 4.89
N PRO A 48 -15.97 -6.44 4.78
CA PRO A 48 -16.35 -5.08 4.41
C PRO A 48 -15.77 -4.03 5.35
N GLY A 49 -15.19 -2.97 4.78
CA GLY A 49 -14.63 -1.87 5.56
C GLY A 49 -13.34 -2.20 6.32
N PHE A 50 -12.71 -3.36 6.09
CA PHE A 50 -11.50 -3.74 6.82
C PHE A 50 -10.39 -2.67 6.77
N TRP A 51 -10.04 -2.22 5.56
CA TRP A 51 -8.94 -1.28 5.40
C TRP A 51 -9.25 0.12 5.95
N VAL A 52 -10.47 0.64 5.74
CA VAL A 52 -10.85 1.94 6.30
C VAL A 52 -10.83 1.90 7.82
N THR A 53 -11.33 0.83 8.45
CA THR A 53 -11.27 0.65 9.90
C THR A 53 -9.82 0.60 10.40
N ALA A 54 -8.96 -0.20 9.75
CA ALA A 54 -7.54 -0.27 10.11
C ALA A 54 -6.83 1.09 9.97
N PHE A 55 -7.14 1.85 8.91
CA PHE A 55 -6.56 3.18 8.68
C PHE A 55 -6.98 4.19 9.76
N LEU A 56 -8.27 4.18 10.13
CA LEU A 56 -8.84 5.10 11.13
C LEU A 56 -8.44 4.77 12.57
N ASN A 57 -8.11 3.52 12.85
CA ASN A 57 -7.64 3.11 14.17
C ASN A 57 -6.13 3.34 14.35
N HIS A 58 -5.39 3.62 13.27
CA HIS A 58 -3.98 3.97 13.38
C HIS A 58 -3.82 5.42 13.89
N PRO A 59 -3.06 5.66 14.97
CA PRO A 59 -3.04 6.95 15.68
C PRO A 59 -2.54 8.11 14.82
N GLN A 60 -1.50 7.90 14.01
CA GLN A 60 -0.96 8.97 13.15
C GLN A 60 -1.72 9.11 11.82
N LEU A 61 -2.02 7.99 11.14
CA LEU A 61 -2.71 7.98 9.86
C LEU A 61 -4.12 8.57 9.92
N SER A 62 -4.88 8.28 10.98
CA SER A 62 -6.24 8.81 11.16
C SER A 62 -6.30 10.34 11.14
N THR A 63 -5.29 11.02 11.68
CA THR A 63 -5.21 12.50 11.66
C THR A 63 -5.01 13.09 10.26
N MET A 64 -4.67 12.26 9.28
CA MET A 64 -4.44 12.64 7.88
C MET A 64 -5.61 12.30 6.96
N ILE A 65 -6.66 11.68 7.51
CA ILE A 65 -7.85 11.25 6.80
C ILE A 65 -8.99 12.21 7.16
N SER A 66 -9.45 12.98 6.18
CA SER A 66 -10.65 13.80 6.35
C SER A 66 -11.92 12.94 6.31
N PRO A 67 -13.07 13.44 6.81
CA PRO A 67 -14.34 12.70 6.70
C PRO A 67 -14.70 12.30 5.25
N ARG A 68 -14.33 13.14 4.29
CA ARG A 68 -14.51 12.84 2.87
C ARG A 68 -13.60 11.71 2.39
N ASP A 69 -12.37 11.65 2.90
CA ASP A 69 -11.45 10.56 2.60
C ASP A 69 -11.92 9.24 3.23
N GLU A 70 -12.48 9.28 4.45
CA GLU A 70 -13.10 8.13 5.11
C GLU A 70 -14.21 7.54 4.22
N ASP A 71 -15.12 8.36 3.71
CA ASP A 71 -16.18 7.91 2.80
C ASP A 71 -15.62 7.29 1.51
N MET A 72 -14.56 7.86 0.92
CA MET A 72 -13.89 7.28 -0.24
C MET A 72 -13.19 5.95 0.08
N LEU A 73 -12.54 5.86 1.25
CA LEU A 73 -11.86 4.66 1.73
C LEU A 73 -12.83 3.53 2.09
N CYS A 74 -14.11 3.81 2.33
CA CYS A 74 -15.13 2.77 2.48
C CYS A 74 -15.28 1.89 1.23
N TYR A 75 -14.92 2.41 0.05
CA TYR A 75 -14.91 1.66 -1.20
C TYR A 75 -13.60 0.90 -1.45
N LEU A 76 -12.60 1.01 -0.55
CA LEU A 76 -11.32 0.31 -0.67
C LEU A 76 -11.49 -1.18 -0.44
N MET A 77 -11.41 -1.96 -1.52
CA MET A 77 -11.46 -3.42 -1.50
C MET A 77 -10.18 -4.03 -0.96
N ASN A 78 -9.06 -3.53 -1.47
CA ASN A 78 -7.78 -4.18 -1.27
C ASN A 78 -6.65 -3.16 -1.32
N LEU A 79 -5.66 -3.40 -0.46
CA LEU A 79 -4.37 -2.75 -0.48
C LEU A 79 -3.33 -3.83 -0.80
N GLU A 80 -2.42 -3.54 -1.72
CA GLU A 80 -1.22 -4.34 -1.93
C GLU A 80 0.00 -3.43 -1.81
N VAL A 81 0.93 -3.77 -0.92
CA VAL A 81 2.25 -3.12 -0.84
C VAL A 81 3.29 -4.10 -1.31
N ARG A 82 4.09 -3.70 -2.30
CA ARG A 82 5.21 -4.48 -2.82
C ARG A 82 6.50 -3.68 -2.69
N GLU A 83 7.47 -4.29 -2.04
CA GLU A 83 8.87 -3.87 -2.09
C GLU A 83 9.49 -4.50 -3.33
N LEU A 84 10.15 -3.67 -4.15
CA LEU A 84 10.91 -4.14 -5.30
C LEU A 84 12.29 -4.62 -4.83
N ARG A 85 12.87 -5.56 -5.56
CA ARG A 85 13.83 -6.59 -5.10
C ARG A 85 15.21 -6.14 -4.59
N HIS A 86 15.51 -4.86 -4.46
CA HIS A 86 16.81 -4.42 -3.94
C HIS A 86 16.62 -3.33 -2.89
N ALA A 87 17.57 -3.16 -1.97
CA ALA A 87 17.56 -2.05 -1.00
C ALA A 87 17.52 -0.65 -1.65
N ARG A 88 17.84 -0.56 -2.96
CA ARG A 88 17.70 0.64 -3.81
C ARG A 88 16.43 0.65 -4.66
N SER A 89 15.60 -0.39 -4.59
CA SER A 89 14.45 -0.59 -5.46
C SER A 89 13.18 -0.13 -4.78
N GLY A 90 12.30 0.42 -5.60
CA GLY A 90 11.10 1.12 -5.20
C GLY A 90 10.12 0.42 -4.28
N CYS A 91 9.23 1.22 -3.69
CA CYS A 91 8.02 0.74 -3.04
C CYS A 91 6.81 1.03 -3.93
N LYS A 92 5.87 0.08 -4.02
CA LYS A 92 4.63 0.23 -4.79
C LYS A 92 3.43 -0.08 -3.92
N PHE A 93 2.57 0.92 -3.75
CA PHE A 93 1.28 0.86 -3.08
C PHE A 93 0.18 0.79 -4.14
N LYS A 94 -0.68 -0.22 -4.06
CA LYS A 94 -1.79 -0.43 -4.99
C LYS A 94 -3.09 -0.52 -4.22
N PHE A 95 -3.95 0.46 -4.46
CA PHE A 95 -5.28 0.57 -3.87
C PHE A 95 -6.31 0.15 -4.91
N ARG A 96 -7.18 -0.81 -4.57
CA ARG A 96 -8.27 -1.26 -5.44
C ARG A 96 -9.59 -0.83 -4.86
N PHE A 97 -10.41 -0.15 -5.64
CA PHE A 97 -11.68 0.42 -5.20
C PHE A 97 -12.85 -0.19 -5.95
N TRP A 98 -13.98 -0.34 -5.25
CA TRP A 98 -15.28 -0.53 -5.87
C TRP A 98 -15.69 0.71 -6.66
N SER A 99 -16.70 0.53 -7.51
CA SER A 99 -17.39 1.67 -8.13
C SER A 99 -17.89 2.61 -7.03
N ASN A 100 -17.63 3.90 -7.16
CA ASN A 100 -17.91 4.89 -6.14
C ASN A 100 -18.26 6.24 -6.78
N PRO A 101 -18.98 7.12 -6.07
CA PRO A 101 -19.46 8.39 -6.65
C PRO A 101 -18.38 9.47 -6.80
N TYR A 102 -17.14 9.21 -6.35
CA TYR A 102 -16.08 10.23 -6.27
C TYR A 102 -15.16 10.23 -7.48
N PHE A 103 -14.72 9.05 -7.92
CA PHE A 103 -13.78 8.91 -9.04
C PHE A 103 -14.00 7.62 -9.83
N GLN A 104 -13.53 7.63 -11.09
CA GLN A 104 -13.68 6.51 -12.04
C GLN A 104 -12.61 5.42 -11.89
N ASN A 105 -11.54 5.67 -11.13
CA ASN A 105 -10.42 4.74 -10.98
C ASN A 105 -10.84 3.49 -10.21
N LYS A 106 -10.75 2.31 -10.84
CA LYS A 106 -10.82 1.02 -10.12
C LYS A 106 -9.54 0.70 -9.34
N VAL A 107 -8.42 1.26 -9.78
CA VAL A 107 -7.10 1.08 -9.16
C VAL A 107 -6.37 2.41 -9.15
N ILE A 108 -5.80 2.76 -7.99
CA ILE A 108 -4.88 3.88 -7.82
C ILE A 108 -3.55 3.31 -7.33
N VAL A 109 -2.47 3.65 -8.01
CA VAL A 109 -1.11 3.22 -7.67
C VAL A 109 -0.27 4.42 -7.26
N LYS A 110 0.52 4.26 -6.21
CA LYS A 110 1.63 5.14 -5.85
C LYS A 110 2.90 4.30 -5.84
N GLU A 111 3.92 4.69 -6.59
CA GLU A 111 5.19 3.99 -6.63
C GLU A 111 6.37 4.97 -6.54
N TYR A 112 7.41 4.54 -5.87
CA TYR A 112 8.67 5.27 -5.78
C TYR A 112 9.68 4.48 -6.60
N GLU A 113 10.25 5.05 -7.65
CA GLU A 113 11.19 4.35 -8.52
C GLU A 113 12.57 4.97 -8.37
N CYS A 114 13.60 4.15 -8.16
CA CYS A 114 14.98 4.62 -8.23
C CYS A 114 15.46 4.53 -9.68
N ARG A 115 15.77 5.67 -10.28
CA ARG A 115 16.29 5.76 -11.65
C ARG A 115 17.76 5.32 -11.69
N SER A 116 18.25 5.02 -12.89
CA SER A 116 19.67 4.72 -13.13
C SER A 116 20.63 5.80 -12.62
N SER A 117 20.18 7.05 -12.53
CA SER A 117 20.92 8.18 -11.95
C SER A 117 21.01 8.17 -10.42
N GLY A 118 20.41 7.18 -9.73
CA GLY A 118 20.30 7.12 -8.28
C GLY A 118 19.22 8.04 -7.68
N ARG A 119 18.52 8.83 -8.51
CA ARG A 119 17.40 9.67 -8.06
C ARG A 119 16.15 8.83 -7.87
N VAL A 120 15.47 9.02 -6.72
CA VAL A 120 14.15 8.45 -6.47
C VAL A 120 13.07 9.39 -7.01
N VAL A 121 12.15 8.86 -7.80
CA VAL A 121 10.99 9.59 -8.33
C VAL A 121 9.70 8.99 -7.80
N SER A 122 8.75 9.86 -7.44
CA SER A 122 7.41 9.45 -7.01
C SER A 122 6.44 9.52 -8.18
N ILE A 123 5.88 8.39 -8.57
CA ILE A 123 4.95 8.20 -9.68
C ILE A 123 3.61 7.78 -9.09
N ALA A 124 2.52 8.41 -9.53
CA ALA A 124 1.19 8.07 -9.07
C ALA A 124 0.18 8.05 -10.20
N THR A 125 -0.84 7.22 -10.06
CA THR A 125 -2.00 7.25 -10.95
C THR A 125 -2.78 8.54 -10.72
N ARG A 126 -3.00 9.32 -11.78
CA ARG A 126 -3.89 10.49 -11.72
C ARG A 126 -5.31 10.04 -11.39
N ILE A 127 -5.90 10.67 -10.38
CA ILE A 127 -7.30 10.43 -9.99
C ILE A 127 -8.22 11.14 -10.99
N ARG A 128 -9.13 10.38 -11.59
CA ARG A 128 -10.16 10.85 -12.53
C ARG A 128 -11.45 11.06 -11.76
N TRP A 129 -11.56 12.24 -11.18
CA TRP A 129 -12.73 12.64 -10.40
C TRP A 129 -13.99 12.74 -11.26
N HIS A 130 -15.15 12.46 -10.66
CA HIS A 130 -16.43 12.79 -11.26
C HIS A 130 -16.69 14.30 -11.20
N ARG A 131 -17.64 14.78 -12.01
CA ARG A 131 -17.99 16.21 -12.08
C ARG A 131 -18.38 16.74 -10.70
N GLY A 132 -17.76 17.84 -10.26
CA GLY A 132 -18.00 18.44 -8.94
C GLY A 132 -17.33 17.73 -7.77
N GLN A 133 -16.56 16.65 -8.01
CA GLN A 133 -15.87 15.89 -6.96
C GLN A 133 -14.37 16.23 -6.86
N GLU A 134 -13.84 17.13 -7.68
CA GLU A 134 -12.43 17.53 -7.56
C GLU A 134 -12.17 18.29 -6.25
N PRO A 135 -11.12 17.95 -5.48
CA PRO A 135 -10.78 18.67 -4.26
C PRO A 135 -10.41 20.15 -4.53
N PRO A 136 -10.89 21.11 -3.72
CA PRO A 136 -10.54 22.54 -3.86
C PRO A 136 -9.05 22.84 -3.75
N ALA A 137 -8.27 21.98 -3.08
CA ALA A 137 -6.82 22.10 -2.94
C ALA A 137 -6.06 22.02 -4.29
N LEU A 138 -6.69 21.51 -5.35
CA LEU A 138 -6.15 21.55 -6.72
C LEU A 138 -6.47 22.86 -7.45
N VAL A 139 -7.37 23.69 -6.90
CA VAL A 139 -7.94 24.90 -7.52
C VAL A 139 -7.43 26.17 -6.84
N HIS A 140 -7.18 26.16 -5.52
CA HIS A 140 -6.65 27.31 -4.78
C HIS A 140 -5.35 26.96 -4.06
N ARG A 141 -4.32 27.78 -4.27
CA ARG A 141 -3.00 27.77 -3.60
C ARG A 141 -3.09 28.11 -2.09
N ASN A 142 -4.08 27.61 -1.37
CA ASN A 142 -4.12 27.76 0.09
C ASN A 142 -3.73 26.43 0.72
N ARG A 143 -2.51 26.39 1.25
CA ARG A 143 -1.79 25.16 1.62
C ARG A 143 -2.35 24.50 2.90
N ASP A 144 -3.23 25.19 3.62
CA ASP A 144 -3.55 24.86 5.01
C ASP A 144 -4.98 24.40 5.28
N THR A 145 -5.89 24.31 4.30
CA THR A 145 -7.33 24.17 4.63
C THR A 145 -7.96 22.80 4.39
N VAL A 146 -7.32 21.83 3.73
CA VAL A 146 -7.79 20.42 3.76
C VAL A 146 -6.61 19.46 3.62
N ARG A 147 -6.06 18.95 4.74
CA ARG A 147 -5.22 17.74 4.70
C ARG A 147 -6.10 16.57 4.26
N SER A 148 -6.06 16.25 2.97
CA SER A 148 -6.74 15.08 2.42
C SER A 148 -5.73 13.97 2.15
N PHE A 149 -6.04 12.76 2.59
CA PHE A 149 -5.26 11.56 2.29
C PHE A 149 -5.06 11.40 0.78
N PHE A 150 -6.08 11.67 -0.04
CA PHE A 150 -5.97 11.51 -1.50
C PHE A 150 -5.11 12.56 -2.18
N SER A 151 -4.76 13.67 -1.51
CA SER A 151 -3.75 14.61 -2.01
C SER A 151 -2.34 14.00 -2.06
N TRP A 152 -2.08 12.96 -1.25
CA TRP A 152 -0.83 12.20 -1.23
C TRP A 152 -0.45 11.65 -2.61
N PHE A 153 -1.44 11.23 -3.40
CA PHE A 153 -1.18 10.72 -4.75
C PHE A 153 -0.55 11.80 -5.66
N SER A 154 -0.86 13.08 -5.44
CA SER A 154 -0.29 14.21 -6.20
C SER A 154 1.02 14.76 -5.61
N GLN A 155 1.46 14.31 -4.44
CA GLN A 155 2.69 14.78 -3.79
C GLN A 155 3.91 14.04 -4.35
N HIS A 156 5.03 14.73 -4.57
CA HIS A 156 6.26 14.12 -5.12
C HIS A 156 7.41 14.01 -4.10
N SER A 157 7.07 13.77 -2.83
CA SER A 157 8.04 13.53 -1.75
C SER A 157 8.88 12.28 -1.97
N LEU A 158 10.06 12.25 -1.35
CA LEU A 158 10.87 11.04 -1.22
C LEU A 158 10.22 10.07 -0.22
N PRO A 159 10.39 8.74 -0.37
CA PRO A 159 9.80 7.74 0.54
C PRO A 159 10.12 7.99 2.01
N GLU A 160 11.34 8.43 2.32
CA GLU A 160 11.85 8.62 3.69
C GLU A 160 11.27 9.86 4.38
N ALA A 161 10.81 10.84 3.59
CA ALA A 161 10.14 12.03 4.09
C ALA A 161 8.60 11.87 4.09
N ASP A 162 8.11 10.81 3.45
CA ASP A 162 6.70 10.58 3.23
C ASP A 162 6.09 9.75 4.36
N ARG A 163 5.53 10.45 5.35
CA ARG A 163 4.93 9.81 6.53
C ARG A 163 3.81 8.82 6.18
N VAL A 164 3.02 9.09 5.14
CA VAL A 164 1.94 8.19 4.73
C VAL A 164 2.52 6.89 4.18
N ALA A 165 3.53 7.00 3.30
CA ALA A 165 4.22 5.85 2.75
C ALA A 165 4.87 4.99 3.85
N GLN A 166 5.57 5.63 4.80
CA GLN A 166 6.23 4.96 5.92
C GLN A 166 5.23 4.23 6.82
N ILE A 167 4.16 4.90 7.25
CA ILE A 167 3.14 4.29 8.10
C ILE A 167 2.51 3.08 7.39
N ILE A 168 2.13 3.23 6.13
CA ILE A 168 1.49 2.14 5.39
C ILE A 168 2.47 0.97 5.23
N LYS A 169 3.72 1.23 4.84
CA LYS A 169 4.70 0.19 4.52
C LYS A 169 5.25 -0.51 5.76
N ASP A 170 5.66 0.25 6.76
CA ASP A 170 6.50 -0.25 7.86
C ASP A 170 5.66 -0.68 9.08
N ASP A 171 4.42 -0.19 9.22
CA ASP A 171 3.58 -0.45 10.39
C ASP A 171 2.25 -1.13 10.01
N LEU A 172 1.43 -0.47 9.19
CA LEU A 172 0.08 -0.95 8.89
C LEU A 172 0.09 -2.23 8.03
N TRP A 173 0.90 -2.27 6.97
CA TRP A 173 0.91 -3.38 6.01
C TRP A 173 1.43 -4.70 6.59
N PRO A 174 2.45 -4.74 7.46
CA PRO A 174 2.88 -5.97 8.12
C PRO A 174 1.77 -6.61 8.95
N ASN A 175 1.07 -5.81 9.78
CA ASN A 175 0.04 -6.32 10.69
C ASN A 175 -1.23 -5.44 10.71
N PRO A 176 -2.05 -5.45 9.66
CA PRO A 176 -3.25 -4.60 9.62
C PRO A 176 -4.35 -5.10 10.56
N LEU A 177 -4.28 -6.36 11.00
CA LEU A 177 -5.28 -6.97 11.88
C LEU A 177 -5.25 -6.34 13.28
N GLN A 178 -4.07 -5.95 13.79
CA GLN A 178 -3.97 -5.30 15.10
C GLN A 178 -4.80 -4.01 15.14
N TYR A 179 -4.73 -3.21 14.07
CA TYR A 179 -5.49 -1.97 13.96
C TYR A 179 -6.96 -2.21 13.70
N TYR A 180 -7.30 -3.22 12.90
CA TYR A 180 -8.70 -3.60 12.71
C TYR A 180 -9.38 -4.01 14.03
N LEU A 181 -8.66 -4.74 14.91
CA LEU A 181 -9.18 -5.22 16.20
C LEU A 181 -9.11 -4.18 17.33
N LEU A 182 -8.23 -3.18 17.23
CA LEU A 182 -8.01 -2.17 18.29
C LEU A 182 -9.24 -1.27 18.55
N GLY A 183 -10.21 -1.23 17.63
CA GLY A 183 -11.34 -0.31 17.72
C GLY A 183 -12.58 -0.94 18.32
N ASP A 184 -12.98 -0.46 19.50
CA ASP A 184 -14.38 -0.49 19.96
C ASP A 184 -15.22 0.57 19.21
N ARG A 185 -14.95 0.75 17.92
CA ARG A 185 -15.78 1.51 16.98
C ARG A 185 -16.60 0.53 16.15
N PRO A 186 -17.48 -0.30 16.74
CA PRO A 186 -18.43 -1.01 15.94
C PRO A 186 -19.31 0.07 15.28
N LEU A 187 -19.55 -0.06 13.97
CA LEU A 187 -20.71 0.52 13.28
C LEU A 187 -20.61 1.90 12.57
N ARG A 188 -19.51 2.68 12.59
CA ARG A 188 -19.45 3.86 11.68
C ARG A 188 -19.22 3.50 10.21
N ALA A 189 -18.28 2.60 9.93
CA ALA A 189 -18.10 2.02 8.59
C ALA A 189 -19.39 1.33 8.08
N ARG A 190 -20.21 0.81 9.00
CA ARG A 190 -21.47 0.11 8.66
C ARG A 190 -22.56 1.06 8.14
N ARG A 191 -22.57 2.35 8.55
CA ARG A 191 -23.49 3.36 7.97
C ARG A 191 -23.12 3.69 6.52
N GLY A 192 -21.83 3.70 6.17
CA GLY A 192 -21.36 3.83 4.79
C GLY A 192 -21.68 2.58 3.95
N LEU A 193 -21.52 1.39 4.54
CA LEU A 193 -21.82 0.09 3.94
C LEU A 193 -23.32 -0.22 3.79
N ALA A 194 -24.21 0.50 4.49
CA ALA A 194 -25.67 0.40 4.24
C ALA A 194 -26.05 0.86 2.82
N ARG A 195 -25.11 1.49 2.09
CA ARG A 195 -25.23 1.89 0.68
C ARG A 195 -24.50 0.94 -0.27
N TRP A 196 -24.29 -0.33 0.09
CA TRP A 196 -23.62 -1.31 -0.76
C TRP A 196 -24.53 -1.73 -1.94
N PRO A 197 -24.11 -1.62 -3.21
CA PRO A 197 -24.78 -2.30 -4.30
C PRO A 197 -24.49 -3.80 -4.19
N THR A 198 -25.53 -4.63 -4.22
CA THR A 198 -25.47 -6.10 -4.19
C THR A 198 -24.83 -6.73 -5.44
N GLU A 199 -23.88 -6.06 -6.10
CA GLU A 199 -23.14 -6.67 -7.20
C GLU A 199 -22.11 -7.64 -6.63
N ALA A 200 -22.46 -8.92 -6.72
CA ALA A 200 -21.57 -10.04 -6.44
C ALA A 200 -20.28 -9.89 -7.25
N PRO A 201 -19.11 -10.27 -6.69
CA PRO A 201 -17.87 -10.26 -7.45
C PRO A 201 -18.02 -11.11 -8.73
N PRO A 202 -17.40 -10.71 -9.84
CA PRO A 202 -17.46 -11.49 -11.07
C PRO A 202 -16.94 -12.89 -10.77
N ARG A 203 -17.81 -13.90 -10.96
CA ARG A 203 -17.47 -15.31 -10.83
C ARG A 203 -16.23 -15.57 -11.70
N ALA A 204 -15.18 -16.11 -11.10
CA ALA A 204 -14.00 -16.54 -11.84
C ALA A 204 -14.46 -17.46 -12.97
N SER A 205 -14.14 -17.07 -14.20
CA SER A 205 -14.51 -17.80 -15.42
C SER A 205 -14.05 -19.25 -15.28
N ARG A 206 -15.02 -20.16 -15.20
CA ARG A 206 -14.80 -21.61 -15.23
C ARG A 206 -14.15 -21.91 -16.58
N PHE A 207 -12.88 -22.35 -16.55
CA PHE A 207 -12.24 -23.00 -17.68
C PHE A 207 -13.14 -24.16 -18.13
N GLN A 208 -13.71 -24.06 -19.34
CA GLN A 208 -14.26 -25.21 -20.03
C GLN A 208 -13.14 -25.75 -20.91
N SER A 209 -12.62 -26.91 -20.54
CA SER A 209 -11.81 -27.73 -21.43
C SER A 209 -12.77 -28.41 -22.41
N GLY A 210 -12.69 -28.02 -23.67
CA GLY A 210 -13.14 -28.83 -24.80
C GLY A 210 -12.03 -29.75 -25.26
#